data_AF-A0A317Z5S2-F1
#
_entry.id   AF-A0A317Z5S2-F1
#
_cell.length_a   1.000
_cell.length_b   1.000
_cell.length_c   1.000
_cell.angle_alpha   90.00
_cell.angle_beta   90.00
_cell.angle_gamma   90.00
#
_symmetry.space_group_name_H-M   'P 1'
#
loop_
_entity.id
_entity.type
_entity.pdbx_description
1 polymer ?
#
loop_
_entity_poly.entity_id
_entity_poly.type
_entity_poly.pdbx_seq_one_letter_code
_entity_poly.pdbx_strand_id
1 'polypeptide(L)'
;MQHFRLAVNDDIDFVYPTLKYAPALYKVINQNRDHLKTFLPWAETMTSVEKEAAFMQQTLSLVAEGKALFFLIYKQDQLIGTIDLH
;
A
#
# COMPACT_ATOMS: atom_id res chain seq x y z
N MET A 1 -17.59 -6.33 2.42
CA MET A 1 -17.40 -5.28 1.39
C MET A 1 -16.67 -5.95 0.25
N GLN A 2 -17.17 -5.88 -0.99
CA GLN A 2 -16.42 -6.39 -2.13
C GLN A 2 -15.20 -5.50 -2.35
N HIS A 3 -14.02 -6.09 -2.30
CA HIS A 3 -12.77 -5.44 -2.67
C HIS A 3 -12.49 -5.78 -4.12
N PHE A 4 -12.18 -4.79 -4.96
CA PHE A 4 -11.75 -5.06 -6.32
C PHE A 4 -10.38 -5.72 -6.28
N ARG A 5 -10.27 -6.94 -6.81
CA ARG A 5 -9.04 -7.74 -6.88
C ARG A 5 -8.76 -8.06 -8.35
N LEU A 6 -7.49 -7.93 -8.73
CA LEU A 6 -6.95 -8.35 -10.01
C LEU A 6 -5.96 -9.50 -9.74
N ALA A 7 -6.32 -10.70 -10.14
CA ALA A 7 -5.44 -11.86 -10.02
C ALA A 7 -4.21 -11.70 -10.91
N VAL A 8 -3.02 -11.85 -10.32
CA VAL A 8 -1.74 -11.80 -11.03
C VAL A 8 -1.28 -13.22 -11.38
N ASN A 9 -1.44 -14.15 -10.44
CA ASN A 9 -1.17 -15.58 -10.60
C ASN A 9 -2.00 -16.36 -9.55
N ASP A 10 -1.65 -17.63 -9.29
CA ASP A 10 -2.38 -18.51 -8.37
C ASP A 10 -2.39 -18.06 -6.90
N ASP A 11 -1.41 -17.25 -6.47
CA ASP A 11 -1.25 -16.87 -5.07
C ASP A 11 -1.19 -15.36 -4.80
N ILE A 12 -1.07 -14.53 -5.84
CA ILE A 12 -0.95 -13.08 -5.76
C ILE A 12 -2.14 -12.38 -6.41
N ASP A 13 -2.73 -11.46 -5.65
CA ASP A 13 -3.71 -10.50 -6.13
C ASP A 13 -3.23 -9.06 -5.95
N PHE A 14 -3.54 -8.21 -6.92
CA PHE A 14 -3.53 -6.77 -6.73
C PHE A 14 -4.90 -6.30 -6.28
N VAL A 15 -4.95 -5.64 -5.13
CA VAL A 15 -6.20 -5.17 -4.51
C VAL A 15 -6.23 -3.65 -4.55
N TYR A 16 -7.34 -3.10 -5.05
CA TYR A 16 -7.49 -1.66 -5.11
C TYR A 16 -7.61 -1.08 -3.68
N PRO A 17 -6.76 -0.12 -3.30
CA PRO A 17 -6.73 0.42 -1.95
C PRO A 17 -7.92 1.36 -1.68
N THR A 18 -8.27 1.42 -0.42
CA THR A 18 -9.11 2.46 0.20
C THR A 18 -8.41 2.88 1.49
N LEU A 19 -8.76 4.04 2.06
CA LEU A 19 -8.12 4.52 3.29
C LEU A 19 -8.29 3.57 4.49
N LYS A 20 -9.27 2.66 4.45
CA LYS A 20 -9.46 1.65 5.50
C LYS A 20 -8.29 0.68 5.64
N TYR A 21 -7.42 0.58 4.62
CA TYR A 21 -6.24 -0.26 4.67
C TYR A 21 -5.02 0.41 5.32
N ALA A 22 -5.04 1.71 5.58
CA ALA A 22 -3.89 2.42 6.14
C ALA A 22 -3.36 1.77 7.44
N PRO A 23 -4.19 1.31 8.40
CA PRO A 23 -3.67 0.61 9.58
C PRO A 23 -2.96 -0.70 9.25
N ALA A 24 -3.49 -1.47 8.30
CA ALA A 24 -2.93 -2.76 7.88
C ALA A 24 -1.62 -2.56 7.10
N LEU A 25 -1.58 -1.59 6.19
CA LEU A 25 -0.39 -1.26 5.41
C LEU A 25 0.72 -0.68 6.30
N TYR A 26 0.37 0.23 7.21
CA TYR A 26 1.31 0.74 8.21
C TYR A 26 1.92 -0.39 9.06
N LYS A 27 1.12 -1.41 9.43
CA LYS A 27 1.64 -2.58 10.14
C LYS A 27 2.70 -3.33 9.32
N VAL A 28 2.47 -3.54 8.03
CA VAL A 28 3.45 -4.18 7.12
C VAL A 28 4.73 -3.35 7.03
N ILE A 29 4.61 -2.04 6.86
CA ILE A 29 5.76 -1.12 6.83
C ILE A 29 6.52 -1.20 8.16
N ASN A 30 5.82 -1.12 9.28
CA ASN A 30 6.45 -1.10 10.60
C ASN A 30 7.17 -2.43 10.91
N GLN A 31 6.62 -3.56 10.48
CA GLN A 31 7.26 -4.87 10.61
C GLN A 31 8.55 -5.00 9.77
N ASN A 32 8.65 -4.26 8.67
CA ASN A 32 9.79 -4.31 7.75
C ASN A 32 10.69 -3.06 7.81
N ARG A 33 10.43 -2.13 8.74
CA ARG A 33 11.00 -0.78 8.75
C ARG A 33 12.52 -0.77 8.72
N ASP A 34 13.16 -1.63 9.51
CA ASP A 34 14.61 -1.69 9.60
C ASP A 34 15.28 -2.14 8.30
N HIS A 35 14.59 -2.99 7.52
CA HIS A 35 15.04 -3.37 6.18
C HIS A 35 14.68 -2.30 5.14
N LEU A 36 13.47 -1.75 5.18
CA LEU A 36 13.03 -0.74 4.23
C LEU A 36 13.89 0.52 4.28
N LYS A 37 14.25 1.00 5.47
CA LYS A 37 15.03 2.25 5.63
C LYS A 37 16.43 2.20 5.02
N THR A 38 16.98 1.00 4.75
CA THR A 38 18.29 0.88 4.07
C THR A 38 18.22 1.22 2.58
N PHE A 39 17.03 1.18 1.98
CA PHE A 39 16.81 1.44 0.55
C PHE A 39 15.88 2.64 0.31
N LEU A 40 14.97 2.90 1.25
CA LEU A 40 13.85 3.81 1.11
C LEU A 40 13.82 4.80 2.28
N PRO A 41 14.36 6.03 2.11
CA PRO A 41 14.46 7.02 3.19
C PRO A 41 13.12 7.40 3.84
N TRP A 42 12.02 7.32 3.09
CA TRP A 42 10.67 7.60 3.61
C TRP A 42 10.28 6.68 4.77
N ALA A 43 10.87 5.48 4.86
CA ALA A 43 10.56 4.52 5.92
C ALA A 43 11.02 5.02 7.31
N GLU A 44 11.90 6.02 7.39
CA GLU A 44 12.24 6.66 8.67
C GLU A 44 11.16 7.63 9.14
N THR A 45 10.45 8.26 8.20
CA THR A 45 9.51 9.36 8.49
C THR A 45 8.05 8.89 8.56
N MET A 46 7.72 7.73 7.96
CA MET A 46 6.41 7.09 8.00
C MET A 46 6.15 6.39 9.35
N THR A 47 5.91 7.17 10.41
CA THR A 47 5.92 6.70 11.81
C THR A 47 4.54 6.59 12.46
N SER A 48 3.45 6.70 11.71
CA SER A 48 2.11 6.54 12.25
C SER A 48 1.09 6.15 11.17
N VAL A 49 -0.07 5.64 11.61
CA VAL A 49 -1.19 5.28 10.72
C VAL A 49 -1.74 6.53 10.03
N GLU A 50 -1.72 7.69 10.68
CA GLU A 50 -2.21 8.97 10.14
C GLU A 50 -1.32 9.44 8.98
N LYS A 51 0.00 9.28 9.10
CA LYS A 51 0.94 9.59 8.02
C LYS A 51 0.73 8.65 6.82
N GLU A 52 0.51 7.36 7.09
CA GLU A 52 0.21 6.38 6.04
C GLU A 52 -1.10 6.72 5.32
N ALA A 53 -2.15 7.05 6.08
CA ALA A 53 -3.43 7.46 5.54
C ALA A 53 -3.31 8.76 4.72
N ALA A 54 -2.47 9.71 5.14
CA ALA A 54 -2.23 10.95 4.40
C ALA A 54 -1.50 10.69 3.07
N PHE A 55 -0.47 9.84 3.06
CA PHE A 55 0.19 9.40 1.83
C PHE A 55 -0.81 8.69 0.90
N MET A 56 -1.54 7.70 1.41
CA MET A 56 -2.56 7.00 0.63
C MET A 56 -3.62 7.95 0.05
N GLN A 57 -4.06 8.95 0.82
CA GLN A 57 -5.02 9.94 0.34
C GLN A 57 -4.47 10.75 -0.83
N GLN A 58 -3.21 11.18 -0.77
CA GLN A 58 -2.54 11.90 -1.84
C GLN A 58 -2.41 11.03 -3.10
N THR A 59 -1.93 9.80 -2.94
CA THR A 59 -1.77 8.85 -4.05
C THR A 59 -3.11 8.49 -4.69
N LEU A 60 -4.16 8.25 -3.89
CA LEU A 60 -5.50 7.97 -4.39
C LEU A 60 -6.10 9.16 -5.17
N SER A 61 -5.77 10.40 -4.81
CA SER A 61 -6.11 11.58 -5.61
C SER A 61 -5.43 11.56 -6.98
N LEU A 62 -4.14 11.22 -7.04
CA LEU A 62 -3.43 11.07 -8.33
C LEU A 62 -3.99 9.93 -9.18
N VAL A 63 -4.41 8.82 -8.57
CA VAL A 63 -5.08 7.72 -9.28
C VAL A 63 -6.42 8.19 -9.85
N ALA A 64 -7.21 8.95 -9.08
CA ALA A 64 -8.48 9.52 -9.56
C ALA A 64 -8.28 10.51 -10.72
N GLU A 65 -7.15 11.18 -10.79
CA GLU A 65 -6.74 12.06 -11.89
C GLU A 65 -6.15 11.29 -13.09
N GLY A 66 -6.00 9.96 -13.01
CA GLY A 66 -5.38 9.15 -14.06
C GLY A 66 -3.86 9.35 -14.18
N LYS A 67 -3.22 9.89 -13.14
CA LYS A 67 -1.79 10.20 -13.09
C LYS A 67 -0.96 9.16 -12.33
N ALA A 68 -1.61 8.22 -11.67
CA ALA A 68 -0.93 7.14 -10.97
C ALA A 68 -1.73 5.84 -11.04
N LEU A 69 -1.05 4.73 -10.82
CA LEU A 69 -1.65 3.46 -10.41
C LEU A 69 -1.15 3.13 -9.01
N PHE A 70 -2.02 2.59 -8.16
CA PHE A 70 -1.66 2.19 -6.81
C PHE A 70 -2.46 0.97 -6.39
N PHE A 71 -1.74 -0.10 -6.06
CA PHE A 71 -2.32 -1.38 -5.63
C PHE A 71 -1.68 -1.87 -4.34
N LEU A 72 -2.49 -2.54 -3.54
CA LEU A 72 -2.00 -3.41 -2.47
C LEU A 72 -1.67 -4.78 -3.06
N ILE A 73 -0.57 -5.38 -2.62
CA ILE A 73 -0.19 -6.74 -3.00
C ILE A 73 -0.68 -7.68 -1.90
N TYR A 74 -1.59 -8.58 -2.25
CA TYR A 74 -2.03 -9.66 -1.39
C TYR A 74 -1.42 -10.97 -1.84
N LYS A 75 -0.88 -11.73 -0.91
CA LYS A 75 -0.62 -13.16 -1.09
C LYS A 75 -1.70 -13.93 -0.35
N GLN A 76 -2.58 -14.61 -1.09
CA GLN A 76 -3.82 -15.17 -0.54
C GLN A 76 -4.62 -14.06 0.20
N ASP A 77 -4.83 -14.20 1.52
CA ASP A 77 -5.54 -13.22 2.34
C ASP A 77 -4.62 -12.27 3.13
N GLN A 78 -3.31 -12.36 2.92
CA GLN A 78 -2.33 -11.53 3.61
C GLN A 78 -1.88 -10.34 2.77
N LEU A 79 -2.08 -9.12 3.28
CA LEU A 79 -1.43 -7.92 2.77
C LEU A 79 0.09 -8.03 2.98
N ILE A 80 0.86 -7.99 1.90
CA ILE A 80 2.33 -8.13 1.95
C ILE A 80 3.10 -6.92 1.43
N GLY A 81 2.42 -5.95 0.81
CA GLY A 81 3.07 -4.73 0.33
C GLY A 81 2.21 -3.92 -0.61
N THR A 82 2.86 -3.05 -1.38
CA THR A 82 2.23 -2.18 -2.37
C THR A 82 3.05 -2.15 -3.66
N ILE A 83 2.39 -1.78 -4.75
CA ILE A 83 3.03 -1.42 -6.01
C ILE A 83 2.31 -0.21 -6.60
N ASP A 84 3.07 0.71 -7.16
CA ASP A 84 2.57 1.94 -7.77
C ASP A 84 3.33 2.29 -9.05
N LEU A 85 2.68 3.12 -9.86
CA LEU A 85 3.25 3.76 -11.04
C LEU A 85 2.87 5.23 -11.00
N HIS A 86 3.84 6.11 -11.21
CA HIS A 86 3.71 7.58 -11.20
C HIS A 86 4.08 8.17 -12.56
#